data_AF-S9TPE8-F1
#
_entry.id   AF-S9TPE8-F1
#
_cell.length_a   1.000
_cell.length_b   1.000
_cell.length_c   1.000
_cell.angle_alpha   90.00
_cell.angle_beta   90.00
_cell.angle_gamma   90.00
#
_symmetry.space_group_name_H-M   'P 1'
#
loop_
_entity.id
_entity.type
_entity.pdbx_description
1 polymer ?
#
loop_
_entity_poly.entity_id
_entity_poly.type
_entity_poly.pdbx_seq_one_letter_code
_entity_poly.pdbx_strand_id
1 'polypeptide(L)'
;MIKASGGGGGKGMRVAYNDKECVEFFDLCREEAKAAFNSDKMLVEKFIENPRHIEVQIIADRKGNTLYLTERECSIQRRNQKVIEEAPSVLLDPATRKAMGEEAVAMARAVQYVSAGTVENVVNPDKQFYFLEMNTRLQVEHPITEEITGVDLVEQMLRAAADLPLSITQDDIKINGHATECRVYAEDPTKNYFPSIGRLSMYQEPVGPGVRCDSGIIEGSQISVFYDPLICKLSTWGKDRAESIERMEKALDQYVIRGLRHNICLLRDVVTEPRYQAGTLTTNFLVEQYPGGFTKTDLTAEEKVTMYQAAAAIHVKREQLHYTQGGESEGQFYVSVGPKQDDEHPVFVRRVGENSFEIGATKAGPLKKVEVEWTVNFPIIVVRDGVKETFLQFWGPTRCPTASR
;
A
#
# COMPACT_ATOMS: atom_id res chain seq x y z
N MET A 1 -21.11 -17.46 12.64
CA MET A 1 -19.68 -17.80 12.74
C MET A 1 -19.44 -18.39 14.13
N ILE A 2 -18.84 -19.58 14.17
CA ILE A 2 -18.46 -20.28 15.40
C ILE A 2 -16.97 -20.01 15.63
N LYS A 3 -16.56 -19.61 16.84
CA LYS A 3 -15.16 -19.24 17.15
C LYS A 3 -14.74 -19.74 18.54
N ALA A 4 -13.47 -20.09 18.67
CA ALA A 4 -12.85 -20.38 19.96
C ALA A 4 -12.64 -19.07 20.76
N SER A 5 -13.03 -19.07 22.04
CA SER A 5 -12.93 -17.88 22.91
C SER A 5 -11.50 -17.46 23.22
N GLY A 6 -10.54 -18.40 23.19
CA GLY A 6 -9.10 -18.12 23.39
C GLY A 6 -8.29 -18.23 22.10
N GLY A 7 -8.96 -18.34 20.94
CA GLY A 7 -8.31 -18.58 19.66
C GLY A 7 -7.73 -17.32 19.02
N GLY A 8 -6.64 -17.48 18.28
CA GLY A 8 -6.02 -16.44 17.46
C GLY A 8 -5.46 -17.03 16.16
N GLY A 9 -5.35 -16.20 15.12
CA GLY A 9 -4.70 -16.58 13.85
C GLY A 9 -5.49 -17.56 12.97
N GLY A 10 -6.82 -17.52 12.97
CA GLY A 10 -7.64 -18.31 12.04
C GLY A 10 -8.07 -19.70 12.51
N LYS A 11 -7.46 -20.23 13.59
CA LYS A 11 -7.73 -21.59 14.08
C LYS A 11 -8.97 -21.67 14.96
N GLY A 12 -9.74 -22.73 14.82
CA GLY A 12 -10.97 -22.95 15.61
C GLY A 12 -12.11 -21.99 15.25
N MET A 13 -12.21 -21.58 13.97
CA MET A 13 -13.29 -20.72 13.47
C MET A 13 -13.94 -21.31 12.21
N ARG A 14 -15.27 -21.38 12.14
CA ARG A 14 -16.03 -21.86 10.98
C ARG A 14 -17.35 -21.12 10.79
N VAL A 15 -17.75 -20.89 9.55
CA VAL A 15 -19.08 -20.36 9.20
C VAL A 15 -20.04 -21.53 9.05
N ALA A 16 -21.18 -21.46 9.73
CA ALA A 16 -22.29 -22.39 9.54
C ALA A 16 -23.47 -21.61 8.94
N TYR A 17 -24.03 -22.12 7.84
CA TYR A 17 -25.16 -21.51 7.13
C TYR A 17 -26.50 -22.19 7.47
N ASN A 18 -26.48 -23.31 8.18
CA ASN A 18 -27.66 -24.05 8.63
C ASN A 18 -27.38 -24.81 9.94
N ASP A 19 -28.44 -25.34 10.56
CA ASP A 19 -28.38 -26.05 11.85
C ASP A 19 -27.47 -27.28 11.80
N LYS A 20 -27.48 -28.02 10.69
CA LYS A 20 -26.66 -29.23 10.52
C LYS A 20 -25.18 -28.89 10.53
N GLU A 21 -24.78 -27.90 9.75
CA GLU A 21 -23.41 -27.36 9.74
C GLU A 21 -23.03 -26.79 11.11
N CYS A 22 -23.95 -26.14 11.80
CA CYS A 22 -23.67 -25.55 13.10
C CYS A 22 -23.25 -26.62 14.12
N VAL A 23 -24.00 -27.72 14.21
CA VAL A 23 -23.67 -28.85 15.09
C VAL A 23 -22.33 -29.46 14.73
N GLU A 24 -22.12 -29.78 13.44
CA GLU A 24 -20.88 -30.40 12.95
C GLU A 24 -19.65 -29.52 13.19
N PHE A 25 -19.74 -28.25 12.81
CA PHE A 25 -18.63 -27.31 12.90
C PHE A 25 -18.34 -26.89 14.34
N PHE A 26 -19.33 -26.90 15.23
CA PHE A 26 -19.12 -26.61 16.65
C PHE A 26 -18.21 -27.65 17.31
N ASP A 27 -18.49 -28.93 17.10
CA ASP A 27 -17.67 -30.01 17.66
C ASP A 27 -16.24 -29.96 17.09
N LEU A 28 -16.10 -29.80 15.77
CA LEU A 28 -14.79 -29.67 15.13
C LEU A 28 -14.00 -28.46 15.63
N CYS A 29 -14.64 -27.28 15.76
CA CYS A 29 -13.96 -26.07 16.26
C CYS A 29 -13.56 -26.22 17.73
N ARG A 30 -14.39 -26.88 18.55
CA ARG A 30 -14.10 -27.15 19.96
C ARG A 30 -12.90 -28.07 20.13
N GLU A 31 -12.82 -29.14 19.34
CA GLU A 31 -11.68 -30.06 19.37
C GLU A 31 -10.37 -29.38 18.92
N GLU A 32 -10.44 -28.60 17.84
CA GLU A 32 -9.32 -27.82 17.34
C GLU A 32 -8.84 -26.77 18.37
N ALA A 33 -9.77 -26.10 19.04
CA ALA A 33 -9.48 -25.13 20.08
C ALA A 33 -8.82 -25.79 21.30
N LYS A 34 -9.33 -26.95 21.72
CA LYS A 34 -8.75 -27.72 22.82
C LYS A 34 -7.32 -28.17 22.49
N ALA A 35 -7.07 -28.62 21.27
CA ALA A 35 -5.74 -29.04 20.82
C ALA A 35 -4.76 -27.86 20.68
N ALA A 36 -5.21 -26.71 20.16
CA ALA A 36 -4.34 -25.56 19.89
C ALA A 36 -4.12 -24.64 21.09
N PHE A 37 -5.13 -24.47 21.94
CA PHE A 37 -5.19 -23.43 22.97
C PHE A 37 -5.50 -23.97 24.38
N ASN A 38 -5.63 -25.29 24.55
CA ASN A 38 -6.01 -25.93 25.81
C ASN A 38 -7.28 -25.34 26.44
N SER A 39 -8.22 -24.91 25.59
CA SER A 39 -9.50 -24.31 25.98
C SER A 39 -10.57 -24.76 24.99
N ASP A 40 -11.71 -25.22 25.51
CA ASP A 40 -12.87 -25.67 24.74
C ASP A 40 -14.03 -24.65 24.79
N LYS A 41 -13.78 -23.45 25.31
CA LYS A 41 -14.75 -22.37 25.34
C LYS A 41 -15.01 -21.86 23.92
N MET A 42 -16.27 -21.90 23.52
CA MET A 42 -16.74 -21.46 22.22
C MET A 42 -17.65 -20.25 22.34
N LEU A 43 -17.67 -19.41 21.31
CA LEU A 43 -18.64 -18.35 21.11
C LEU A 43 -19.26 -18.47 19.72
N VAL A 44 -20.48 -17.94 19.57
CA VAL A 44 -21.18 -17.87 18.29
C VAL A 44 -21.56 -16.41 18.06
N GLU A 45 -21.17 -15.89 16.91
CA GLU A 45 -21.48 -14.54 16.47
C GLU A 45 -22.20 -14.57 15.12
N LYS A 46 -22.97 -13.52 14.81
CA LYS A 46 -23.54 -13.33 13.49
C LYS A 46 -22.41 -13.28 12.46
N PHE A 47 -22.47 -14.10 11.42
CA PHE A 47 -21.52 -13.98 10.31
C PHE A 47 -21.94 -12.79 9.44
N ILE A 48 -21.02 -11.88 9.19
CA ILE A 48 -21.24 -10.72 8.33
C ILE A 48 -20.64 -11.04 6.97
N GLU A 49 -21.49 -11.10 5.94
CA GLU A 49 -21.06 -11.29 4.56
C GLU A 49 -20.52 -9.99 3.99
N ASN A 50 -19.49 -10.11 3.14
CA ASN A 50 -18.77 -8.98 2.54
C ASN A 50 -18.40 -7.90 3.57
N PRO A 51 -17.77 -8.27 4.70
CA PRO A 51 -17.57 -7.33 5.78
C PRO A 51 -16.51 -6.31 5.39
N ARG A 52 -16.75 -5.07 5.78
CA ARG A 52 -15.74 -4.02 5.86
C ARG A 52 -15.16 -3.97 7.26
N HIS A 53 -13.86 -3.72 7.35
CA HIS A 53 -13.18 -3.47 8.61
C HIS A 53 -13.05 -1.96 8.76
N ILE A 54 -13.82 -1.36 9.65
CA ILE A 54 -13.82 0.09 9.88
C ILE A 54 -13.58 0.35 11.36
N GLU A 55 -12.66 1.23 11.67
CA GLU A 55 -12.21 1.46 13.03
C GLU A 55 -12.18 2.94 13.38
N VAL A 56 -12.47 3.28 14.63
CA VAL A 56 -12.55 4.67 15.09
C VAL A 56 -11.38 4.99 16.01
N GLN A 57 -10.61 6.02 15.65
CA GLN A 57 -9.57 6.56 16.51
C GLN A 57 -10.17 7.29 17.71
N ILE A 58 -9.71 6.95 18.91
CA ILE A 58 -10.02 7.68 20.14
C ILE A 58 -8.76 8.25 20.80
N ILE A 59 -8.92 9.31 21.58
CA ILE A 59 -7.89 9.89 22.44
C ILE A 59 -8.54 10.40 23.72
N ALA A 60 -7.93 10.10 24.87
CA ALA A 60 -8.46 10.48 26.18
C ALA A 60 -7.36 10.93 27.14
N ASP A 61 -7.72 11.81 28.08
CA ASP A 61 -6.84 12.28 29.15
C ASP A 61 -7.44 11.99 30.54
N ARG A 62 -6.67 12.31 31.60
CA ARG A 62 -7.11 12.21 33.00
C ARG A 62 -7.90 13.42 33.49
N LYS A 63 -8.12 14.42 32.64
CA LYS A 63 -8.88 15.65 32.95
C LYS A 63 -10.35 15.51 32.57
N GLY A 64 -10.76 14.35 32.05
CA GLY A 64 -12.14 14.03 31.69
C GLY A 64 -12.44 14.20 30.21
N ASN A 65 -11.43 14.49 29.37
CA ASN A 65 -11.62 14.55 27.93
C ASN A 65 -11.53 13.14 27.33
N THR A 66 -12.47 12.83 26.44
CA THR A 66 -12.48 11.61 25.62
C THR A 66 -13.09 11.98 24.30
N LEU A 67 -12.29 11.94 23.24
CA LEU A 67 -12.62 12.42 21.91
C LEU A 67 -12.48 11.27 20.90
N TYR A 68 -13.30 11.28 19.86
CA TYR A 68 -13.04 10.49 18.65
C TYR A 68 -12.56 11.43 17.53
N LEU A 69 -11.64 10.96 16.68
CA LEU A 69 -11.17 11.76 15.55
C LEU A 69 -12.03 11.47 14.31
N THR A 70 -11.66 10.43 13.58
CA THR A 70 -12.33 9.93 12.40
C THR A 70 -12.17 8.42 12.36
N GLU A 71 -12.98 7.77 11.54
CA GLU A 71 -12.77 6.37 11.21
C GLU A 71 -11.71 6.17 10.12
N ARG A 72 -11.15 4.97 10.09
CA ARG A 72 -10.31 4.43 9.02
C ARG A 72 -10.97 3.18 8.44
N GLU A 73 -10.87 3.03 7.13
CA GLU A 73 -11.27 1.85 6.38
C GLU A 73 -10.03 0.98 6.16
N CYS A 74 -10.01 -0.19 6.80
CA CYS A 74 -8.88 -1.11 6.80
C CYS A 74 -9.24 -2.44 6.12
N SER A 75 -10.13 -2.39 5.14
CA SER A 75 -10.71 -3.58 4.48
C SER A 75 -9.74 -4.29 3.55
N ILE A 76 -8.71 -3.63 3.01
CA ILE A 76 -7.74 -4.33 2.16
C ILE A 76 -6.79 -5.13 3.03
N GLN A 77 -7.05 -6.44 3.10
CA GLN A 77 -6.36 -7.35 4.01
C GLN A 77 -5.85 -8.59 3.29
N ARG A 78 -4.76 -9.14 3.83
CA ARG A 78 -4.21 -10.45 3.48
C ARG A 78 -4.12 -11.31 4.73
N ARG A 79 -4.81 -12.45 4.75
CA ARG A 79 -4.83 -13.36 5.93
C ARG A 79 -5.11 -12.59 7.23
N ASN A 80 -6.10 -11.70 7.18
CA ASN A 80 -6.51 -10.81 8.26
C ASN A 80 -5.46 -9.78 8.73
N GLN A 81 -4.38 -9.58 7.96
CA GLN A 81 -3.43 -8.49 8.16
C GLN A 81 -3.79 -7.33 7.23
N LYS A 82 -3.89 -6.11 7.76
CA LYS A 82 -4.14 -4.90 6.98
C LYS A 82 -2.96 -4.62 6.06
N VAL A 83 -3.24 -4.23 4.82
CA VAL A 83 -2.26 -4.00 3.75
C VAL A 83 -2.35 -2.57 3.21
N ILE A 84 -3.58 -2.10 3.00
CA ILE A 84 -3.90 -0.73 2.60
C ILE A 84 -5.04 -0.22 3.46
N GLU A 85 -4.90 0.99 3.98
CA GLU A 85 -5.85 1.66 4.83
C GLU A 85 -6.19 3.04 4.24
N GLU A 86 -7.42 3.51 4.44
CA GLU A 86 -7.82 4.85 3.97
C GLU A 86 -8.69 5.58 5.00
N ALA A 87 -8.64 6.91 4.98
CA ALA A 87 -9.41 7.76 5.88
C ALA A 87 -9.92 9.01 5.13
N PRO A 88 -11.21 9.37 5.26
CA PRO A 88 -12.29 8.61 5.91
C PRO A 88 -12.77 7.42 5.05
N SER A 89 -13.62 6.55 5.61
CA SER A 89 -14.27 5.48 4.84
C SER A 89 -15.26 6.05 3.82
N VAL A 90 -15.22 5.51 2.60
CA VAL A 90 -16.20 5.80 1.54
C VAL A 90 -17.58 5.19 1.78
N LEU A 91 -17.71 4.20 2.67
CA LEU A 91 -18.99 3.57 2.98
C LEU A 91 -19.85 4.45 3.89
N LEU A 92 -19.22 5.13 4.86
CA LEU A 92 -19.93 5.81 5.93
C LEU A 92 -20.40 7.20 5.53
N ASP A 93 -21.69 7.47 5.76
CA ASP A 93 -22.23 8.81 5.75
C ASP A 93 -21.96 9.54 7.08
N PRO A 94 -22.18 10.87 7.16
CA PRO A 94 -21.94 11.62 8.38
C PRO A 94 -22.72 11.13 9.61
N ALA A 95 -23.92 10.56 9.42
CA ALA A 95 -24.74 10.09 10.54
C ALA A 95 -24.18 8.80 11.12
N THR A 96 -23.84 7.81 10.29
CA THR A 96 -23.22 6.57 10.76
C THR A 96 -21.85 6.83 11.39
N ARG A 97 -21.03 7.70 10.77
CA ARG A 97 -19.73 8.11 11.31
C ARG A 97 -19.83 8.71 12.71
N LYS A 98 -20.78 9.64 12.90
CA LYS A 98 -21.04 10.24 14.21
C LYS A 98 -21.48 9.18 15.22
N ALA A 99 -22.41 8.29 14.85
CA ALA A 99 -22.88 7.23 15.74
C ALA A 99 -21.74 6.29 16.19
N MET A 100 -20.87 5.87 15.26
CA MET A 100 -19.69 5.05 15.58
C MET A 100 -18.71 5.80 16.49
N GLY A 101 -18.49 7.09 16.24
CA GLY A 101 -17.65 7.95 17.08
C GLY A 101 -18.17 8.08 18.52
N GLU A 102 -19.47 8.34 18.67
CA GLU A 102 -20.12 8.47 19.98
C GLU A 102 -20.12 7.14 20.75
N GLU A 103 -20.31 6.00 20.08
CA GLU A 103 -20.22 4.68 20.70
C GLU A 103 -18.79 4.35 21.16
N ALA A 104 -17.77 4.69 20.35
CA ALA A 104 -16.37 4.51 20.73
C ALA A 104 -15.99 5.36 21.95
N VAL A 105 -16.47 6.60 22.03
CA VAL A 105 -16.28 7.47 23.21
C VAL A 105 -17.02 6.92 24.43
N ALA A 106 -18.25 6.43 24.27
CA ALA A 106 -19.01 5.83 25.36
C ALA A 106 -18.29 4.60 25.95
N MET A 107 -17.77 3.73 25.08
CA MET A 107 -16.96 2.57 25.47
C MET A 107 -15.71 3.00 26.24
N ALA A 108 -14.94 3.96 25.70
CA ALA A 108 -13.72 4.46 26.32
C ALA A 108 -13.97 5.07 27.70
N ARG A 109 -15.06 5.84 27.87
CA ARG A 109 -15.46 6.40 29.16
C ARG A 109 -15.85 5.34 30.17
N ALA A 110 -16.58 4.30 29.74
CA ALA A 110 -17.03 3.23 30.61
C ALA A 110 -15.87 2.46 31.27
N VAL A 111 -14.73 2.36 30.58
CA VAL A 111 -13.51 1.71 31.07
C VAL A 111 -12.45 2.70 31.59
N GLN A 112 -12.80 3.99 31.71
CA GLN A 112 -11.90 5.07 32.16
C GLN A 112 -10.58 5.10 31.35
N TYR A 113 -10.71 4.94 30.04
CA TYR A 113 -9.59 4.85 29.11
C TYR A 113 -8.75 6.14 29.11
N VAL A 114 -7.44 6.01 28.91
CA VAL A 114 -6.51 7.14 28.77
C VAL A 114 -5.49 6.83 27.67
N SER A 115 -5.00 7.88 26.99
CA SER A 115 -4.12 7.82 25.81
C SER A 115 -4.89 7.49 24.53
N ALA A 116 -4.15 7.21 23.46
CA ALA A 116 -4.72 6.81 22.16
C ALA A 116 -5.20 5.36 22.21
N GLY A 117 -6.30 5.09 21.53
CA GLY A 117 -6.81 3.75 21.31
C GLY A 117 -7.63 3.70 20.03
N THR A 118 -8.05 2.52 19.63
CA THR A 118 -8.92 2.37 18.46
C THR A 118 -9.97 1.31 18.70
N VAL A 119 -11.22 1.63 18.34
CA VAL A 119 -12.36 0.72 18.43
C VAL A 119 -12.62 0.18 17.02
N GLU A 120 -12.36 -1.11 16.82
CA GLU A 120 -12.54 -1.79 15.54
C GLU A 120 -13.96 -2.34 15.41
N ASN A 121 -14.55 -2.18 14.23
CA ASN A 121 -15.87 -2.69 13.91
C ASN A 121 -15.84 -3.46 12.60
N VAL A 122 -16.72 -4.45 12.53
CA VAL A 122 -17.15 -5.04 11.27
C VAL A 122 -18.40 -4.29 10.79
N VAL A 123 -18.37 -3.79 9.56
CA VAL A 123 -19.48 -3.02 8.97
C VAL A 123 -19.99 -3.75 7.73
N ASN A 124 -21.30 -3.96 7.65
CA ASN A 124 -21.92 -4.58 6.49
C ASN A 124 -22.28 -3.53 5.40
N PRO A 125 -22.68 -3.95 4.19
CA PRO A 125 -23.08 -3.02 3.13
C PRO A 125 -24.24 -2.08 3.50
N ASP A 126 -25.10 -2.48 4.44
CA ASP A 126 -26.22 -1.69 4.96
C ASP A 126 -25.80 -0.67 6.05
N LYS A 127 -24.48 -0.49 6.27
CA LYS A 127 -23.88 0.41 7.26
C LYS A 127 -24.22 0.05 8.71
N GLN A 128 -24.66 -1.18 8.97
CA GLN A 128 -24.75 -1.71 10.32
C GLN A 128 -23.33 -2.10 10.77
N PHE A 129 -22.90 -1.54 11.89
CA PHE A 129 -21.59 -1.78 12.46
C PHE A 129 -21.71 -2.61 13.73
N TYR A 130 -20.74 -3.48 13.94
CA TYR A 130 -20.69 -4.42 15.05
C TYR A 130 -19.29 -4.36 15.65
N PHE A 131 -19.21 -4.07 16.96
CA PHE A 131 -17.94 -4.06 17.68
C PHE A 131 -17.18 -5.38 17.51
N LEU A 132 -15.90 -5.29 17.20
CA LEU A 132 -15.00 -6.42 17.06
C LEU A 132 -14.02 -6.48 18.22
N GLU A 133 -13.18 -5.46 18.34
CA GLU A 133 -12.18 -5.35 19.40
C GLU A 133 -11.80 -3.89 19.68
N MET A 134 -11.05 -3.68 20.76
CA MET A 134 -10.44 -2.40 21.06
C MET A 134 -8.92 -2.58 21.16
N ASN A 135 -8.19 -1.90 20.29
CA ASN A 135 -6.74 -1.82 20.37
C ASN A 135 -6.35 -0.71 21.35
N THR A 136 -5.86 -1.11 22.53
CA THR A 136 -5.50 -0.19 23.62
C THR A 136 -4.09 0.41 23.46
N ARG A 137 -3.78 0.87 22.24
CA ARG A 137 -2.49 1.43 21.82
C ARG A 137 -2.66 2.23 20.53
N LEU A 138 -1.63 2.97 20.15
CA LEU A 138 -1.52 3.55 18.81
C LEU A 138 -1.41 2.42 17.77
N GLN A 139 -2.04 2.62 16.62
CA GLN A 139 -2.00 1.68 15.48
C GLN A 139 -1.01 2.16 14.41
N VAL A 140 -0.68 1.26 13.48
CA VAL A 140 0.33 1.51 12.43
C VAL A 140 -0.17 2.64 11.53
N GLU A 141 -1.43 2.53 11.14
CA GLU A 141 -2.24 3.37 10.26
C GLU A 141 -2.76 4.68 10.88
N HIS A 142 -2.20 5.13 12.02
CA HIS A 142 -2.54 6.44 12.57
C HIS A 142 -2.18 7.64 11.67
N PRO A 143 -1.12 7.62 10.82
CA PRO A 143 -0.75 8.76 9.98
C PRO A 143 -1.90 9.30 9.12
N ILE A 144 -2.70 8.43 8.52
CA ILE A 144 -3.83 8.86 7.67
C ILE A 144 -4.93 9.60 8.46
N THR A 145 -5.06 9.34 9.76
CA THR A 145 -5.92 10.14 10.63
C THR A 145 -5.29 11.50 10.93
N GLU A 146 -3.98 11.55 11.20
CA GLU A 146 -3.27 12.81 11.44
C GLU A 146 -3.32 13.72 10.20
N GLU A 147 -3.09 13.17 9.00
CA GLU A 147 -3.08 13.92 7.73
C GLU A 147 -4.42 14.62 7.45
N ILE A 148 -5.56 13.96 7.73
CA ILE A 148 -6.88 14.56 7.44
C ILE A 148 -7.42 15.42 8.58
N THR A 149 -6.88 15.32 9.79
CA THR A 149 -7.37 16.08 10.96
C THR A 149 -6.42 17.19 11.39
N GLY A 150 -5.13 17.11 11.03
CA GLY A 150 -4.07 17.97 11.54
C GLY A 150 -3.70 17.73 13.00
N VAL A 151 -4.18 16.64 13.61
CA VAL A 151 -3.93 16.29 15.01
C VAL A 151 -2.75 15.34 15.10
N ASP A 152 -1.66 15.74 15.77
CA ASP A 152 -0.55 14.85 16.12
C ASP A 152 -0.98 13.96 17.31
N LEU A 153 -1.22 12.67 17.03
CA LEU A 153 -1.70 11.71 18.01
C LEU A 153 -0.62 11.35 19.01
N VAL A 154 0.65 11.31 18.59
CA VAL A 154 1.78 11.00 19.48
C VAL A 154 1.97 12.14 20.49
N GLU A 155 1.85 13.40 20.05
CA GLU A 155 1.84 14.55 20.95
C GLU A 155 0.71 14.44 21.97
N GLN A 156 -0.52 14.15 21.54
CA GLN A 156 -1.65 13.99 22.47
C GLN A 156 -1.43 12.84 23.47
N MET A 157 -0.83 11.72 23.03
CA MET A 157 -0.46 10.62 23.93
C MET A 157 0.55 11.08 24.99
N LEU A 158 1.58 11.84 24.61
CA LEU A 158 2.57 12.38 25.55
C LEU A 158 1.93 13.35 26.54
N ARG A 159 1.02 14.21 26.08
CA ARG A 159 0.25 15.12 26.96
C ARG A 159 -0.59 14.35 27.98
N ALA A 160 -1.35 13.35 27.52
CA ALA A 160 -2.18 12.51 28.38
C ALA A 160 -1.35 11.71 29.41
N ALA A 161 -0.16 11.24 29.00
CA ALA A 161 0.80 10.57 29.89
C ALA A 161 1.40 11.52 30.93
N ALA A 162 1.64 12.78 30.55
CA ALA A 162 2.12 13.84 31.45
C ALA A 162 1.01 14.46 32.33
N ASP A 163 -0.19 13.89 32.34
CA ASP A 163 -1.36 14.42 33.07
C ASP A 163 -1.71 15.88 32.70
N LEU A 164 -1.42 16.26 31.45
CA LEU A 164 -1.87 17.51 30.84
C LEU A 164 -3.21 17.28 30.12
N PRO A 165 -4.07 18.31 30.01
CA PRO A 165 -5.25 18.21 29.17
C PRO A 165 -4.87 18.03 27.70
N LEU A 166 -5.71 17.35 26.92
CA LEU A 166 -5.64 17.37 25.46
C LEU A 166 -5.62 18.82 24.95
N SER A 167 -4.90 19.09 23.87
CA SER A 167 -4.84 20.44 23.28
C SER A 167 -6.02 20.78 22.36
N ILE A 168 -6.95 19.84 22.20
CA ILE A 168 -8.07 19.90 21.26
C ILE A 168 -9.38 19.50 21.95
N THR A 169 -10.48 19.91 21.35
CA THR A 169 -11.84 19.52 21.71
C THR A 169 -12.50 18.76 20.55
N GLN A 170 -13.66 18.15 20.80
CA GLN A 170 -14.40 17.42 19.76
C GLN A 170 -14.80 18.33 18.58
N ASP A 171 -15.05 19.62 18.84
CA ASP A 171 -15.45 20.59 17.82
C ASP A 171 -14.28 21.02 16.92
N ASP A 172 -13.05 20.91 17.39
CA ASP A 172 -11.84 21.24 16.62
C ASP A 172 -11.52 20.18 15.55
N ILE A 173 -12.02 18.96 15.75
CA ILE A 173 -11.77 17.82 14.86
C ILE A 173 -12.62 17.95 13.61
N LYS A 174 -11.96 18.26 12.48
CA LYS A 174 -12.57 18.33 11.14
C LYS A 174 -11.93 17.31 10.21
N ILE A 175 -12.66 16.92 9.19
CA ILE A 175 -12.13 16.10 8.09
C ILE A 175 -11.73 17.04 6.96
N ASN A 176 -10.44 17.09 6.65
CA ASN A 176 -9.87 17.84 5.55
C ASN A 176 -9.22 16.88 4.54
N GLY A 177 -9.90 16.64 3.42
CA GLY A 177 -9.41 15.77 2.36
C GLY A 177 -9.57 14.28 2.65
N HIS A 178 -8.69 13.49 2.04
CA HIS A 178 -8.64 12.04 2.14
C HIS A 178 -7.18 11.60 2.20
N ALA A 179 -6.88 10.56 2.98
CA ALA A 179 -5.56 9.97 3.03
C ALA A 179 -5.59 8.45 2.88
N THR A 180 -4.58 7.91 2.20
CA THR A 180 -4.39 6.47 1.95
C THR A 180 -3.03 6.06 2.49
N GLU A 181 -2.92 4.95 3.20
CA GLU A 181 -1.66 4.35 3.64
C GLU A 181 -1.46 2.99 2.96
N CYS A 182 -0.24 2.74 2.51
CA CYS A 182 0.21 1.45 2.01
C CYS A 182 1.36 0.95 2.88
N ARG A 183 1.26 -0.30 3.35
CA ARG A 183 2.35 -0.96 4.07
C ARG A 183 3.34 -1.57 3.09
N VAL A 184 4.49 -0.93 2.93
CA VAL A 184 5.56 -1.41 2.06
C VAL A 184 6.36 -2.47 2.80
N TYR A 185 6.28 -3.72 2.34
CA TYR A 185 6.89 -4.89 2.96
C TYR A 185 8.02 -5.46 2.11
N ALA A 186 9.07 -5.94 2.77
CA ALA A 186 10.08 -6.81 2.18
C ALA A 186 9.53 -8.23 2.02
N GLU A 187 8.70 -8.43 1.00
CA GLU A 187 8.06 -9.73 0.68
C GLU A 187 7.85 -9.87 -0.83
N ASP A 188 7.56 -11.09 -1.29
CA ASP A 188 7.28 -11.36 -2.69
C ASP A 188 5.83 -11.79 -2.92
N PRO A 189 4.94 -10.89 -3.39
CA PRO A 189 3.56 -11.22 -3.69
C PRO A 189 3.39 -12.36 -4.69
N THR A 190 4.34 -12.55 -5.62
CA THR A 190 4.30 -13.61 -6.65
C THR A 190 4.70 -14.98 -6.11
N LYS A 191 5.26 -15.02 -4.89
CA LYS A 191 5.65 -16.24 -4.20
C LYS A 191 4.92 -16.35 -2.87
N ASN A 192 3.60 -16.21 -2.90
CA ASN A 192 2.74 -16.36 -1.73
C ASN A 192 3.18 -15.48 -0.53
N TYR A 193 3.71 -14.30 -0.84
CA TYR A 193 4.13 -13.29 0.13
C TYR A 193 5.25 -13.74 1.08
N PHE A 194 6.15 -14.61 0.60
CA PHE A 194 7.32 -14.99 1.41
C PHE A 194 8.16 -13.74 1.75
N PRO A 195 8.57 -13.56 3.03
CA PRO A 195 9.47 -12.48 3.41
C PRO A 195 10.79 -12.55 2.64
N SER A 196 11.28 -11.38 2.22
CA SER A 196 12.57 -11.20 1.56
C SER A 196 13.59 -10.70 2.57
N ILE A 197 14.58 -11.53 2.87
CA ILE A 197 15.65 -11.25 3.84
C ILE A 197 16.91 -10.83 3.11
N GLY A 198 17.68 -9.90 3.68
CA GLY A 198 18.93 -9.44 3.10
C GLY A 198 19.18 -7.95 3.32
N ARG A 199 20.06 -7.38 2.50
CA ARG A 199 20.49 -5.98 2.63
C ARG A 199 19.86 -5.11 1.56
N LEU A 200 19.38 -3.94 1.95
CA LEU A 200 18.95 -2.90 1.02
C LEU A 200 20.18 -2.31 0.32
N SER A 201 20.38 -2.64 -0.95
CA SER A 201 21.53 -2.15 -1.72
C SER A 201 21.31 -0.74 -2.26
N MET A 202 20.04 -0.33 -2.38
CA MET A 202 19.62 1.03 -2.70
C MET A 202 18.25 1.27 -2.10
N TYR A 203 18.05 2.42 -1.47
CA TYR A 203 16.78 2.79 -0.86
C TYR A 203 16.54 4.29 -1.02
N GLN A 204 15.52 4.65 -1.80
CA GLN A 204 15.10 6.02 -2.01
C GLN A 204 13.58 6.10 -1.89
N GLU A 205 13.14 6.79 -0.85
CA GLU A 205 11.73 7.05 -0.61
C GLU A 205 11.16 8.04 -1.64
N PRO A 206 9.88 7.89 -2.00
CA PRO A 206 9.23 8.85 -2.86
C PRO A 206 9.03 10.18 -2.14
N VAL A 207 9.08 11.26 -2.92
CA VAL A 207 8.85 12.63 -2.43
C VAL A 207 7.81 13.30 -3.30
N GLY A 208 6.99 14.16 -2.70
CA GLY A 208 5.99 14.90 -3.46
C GLY A 208 4.94 15.56 -2.56
N PRO A 209 4.07 16.39 -3.14
CA PRO A 209 2.97 17.01 -2.41
C PRO A 209 2.07 15.96 -1.75
N GLY A 210 1.87 16.09 -0.44
CA GLY A 210 1.03 15.18 0.34
C GLY A 210 1.57 13.77 0.43
N VAL A 211 2.86 13.51 0.19
CA VAL A 211 3.50 12.21 0.40
C VAL A 211 4.23 12.24 1.74
N ARG A 212 3.94 11.26 2.60
CA ARG A 212 4.59 11.05 3.90
C ARG A 212 5.11 9.62 3.98
N CYS A 213 6.38 9.48 4.38
CA CYS A 213 7.04 8.20 4.62
C CYS A 213 7.43 8.11 6.09
N ASP A 214 6.92 7.08 6.76
CA ASP A 214 7.34 6.72 8.12
C ASP A 214 8.14 5.41 8.03
N SER A 215 9.47 5.52 8.01
CA SER A 215 10.38 4.37 7.92
C SER A 215 11.29 4.26 9.14
N GLY A 216 11.73 3.03 9.43
CA GLY A 216 12.69 2.72 10.50
C GLY A 216 14.04 2.21 9.98
N ILE A 217 14.29 2.38 8.69
CA ILE A 217 15.40 1.77 7.94
C ILE A 217 16.01 2.78 6.97
N ILE A 218 17.25 2.51 6.55
CA ILE A 218 17.98 3.34 5.60
C ILE A 218 18.66 2.45 4.55
N GLU A 219 19.23 3.06 3.51
CA GLU A 219 20.08 2.35 2.56
C GLU A 219 21.19 1.60 3.32
N GLY A 220 21.39 0.33 2.96
CA GLY A 220 22.35 -0.54 3.62
C GLY A 220 21.84 -1.28 4.86
N SER A 221 20.63 -0.98 5.36
CA SER A 221 19.99 -1.74 6.45
C SER A 221 19.76 -3.20 6.06
N GLN A 222 19.78 -4.08 7.07
CA GLN A 222 19.53 -5.50 6.90
C GLN A 222 18.12 -5.86 7.40
N ILE A 223 17.29 -6.38 6.51
CA ILE A 223 16.01 -7.00 6.86
C ILE A 223 16.32 -8.43 7.30
N SER A 224 15.92 -8.76 8.53
CA SER A 224 16.20 -10.05 9.18
C SER A 224 14.93 -10.87 9.36
N VAL A 225 15.09 -12.17 9.63
CA VAL A 225 13.96 -13.09 9.92
C VAL A 225 13.32 -12.85 11.29
N PHE A 226 13.95 -12.08 12.17
CA PHE A 226 13.56 -11.97 13.57
C PHE A 226 12.43 -10.98 13.82
N TYR A 227 12.16 -10.09 12.86
CA TYR A 227 11.18 -9.02 12.99
C TYR A 227 10.22 -9.03 11.81
N ASP A 228 9.15 -8.26 11.97
CA ASP A 228 8.21 -7.97 10.90
C ASP A 228 8.95 -7.28 9.72
N PRO A 229 8.71 -7.67 8.45
CA PRO A 229 9.46 -7.20 7.30
C PRO A 229 9.01 -5.82 6.78
N LEU A 230 8.34 -5.00 7.60
CA LEU A 230 7.90 -3.66 7.20
C LEU A 230 9.11 -2.77 6.90
N ILE A 231 9.11 -2.21 5.69
CA ILE A 231 10.12 -1.26 5.20
C ILE A 231 9.67 0.16 5.57
N CYS A 232 8.44 0.51 5.21
CA CYS A 232 7.92 1.87 5.31
C CYS A 232 6.40 1.85 5.35
N LYS A 233 5.81 2.75 6.12
CA LYS A 233 4.42 3.16 5.95
C LYS A 233 4.42 4.34 4.98
N LEU A 234 3.90 4.11 3.78
CA LEU A 234 3.79 5.16 2.76
C LEU A 234 2.36 5.68 2.79
N SER A 235 2.16 6.93 3.20
CA SER A 235 0.86 7.57 3.21
C SER A 235 0.79 8.73 2.22
N THR A 236 -0.36 8.90 1.58
CA THR A 236 -0.64 10.04 0.71
C THR A 236 -1.94 10.74 1.08
N TRP A 237 -1.89 12.07 1.15
CA TRP A 237 -3.04 12.93 1.35
C TRP A 237 -3.43 13.61 0.03
N GLY A 238 -4.73 13.84 -0.18
CA GLY A 238 -5.29 14.63 -1.28
C GLY A 238 -6.57 15.36 -0.86
N LYS A 239 -7.03 16.34 -1.64
CA LYS A 239 -8.28 17.08 -1.35
C LYS A 239 -9.53 16.19 -1.40
N ASP A 240 -9.42 15.08 -2.12
CA ASP A 240 -10.41 14.04 -2.27
C ASP A 240 -9.70 12.69 -2.42
N ARG A 241 -10.48 11.61 -2.41
CA ARG A 241 -9.96 10.24 -2.52
C ARG A 241 -9.21 10.00 -3.82
N ALA A 242 -9.69 10.57 -4.93
CA ALA A 242 -9.08 10.36 -6.24
C ALA A 242 -7.67 10.96 -6.28
N GLU A 243 -7.49 12.17 -5.76
CA GLU A 243 -6.19 12.82 -5.66
C GLU A 243 -5.24 12.07 -4.70
N SER A 244 -5.73 11.58 -3.55
CA SER A 244 -4.92 10.76 -2.63
C SER A 244 -4.41 9.49 -3.33
N ILE A 245 -5.28 8.80 -4.07
CA ILE A 245 -4.92 7.59 -4.84
C ILE A 245 -3.96 7.91 -5.97
N GLU A 246 -4.19 8.97 -6.75
CA GLU A 246 -3.28 9.39 -7.83
C GLU A 246 -1.86 9.68 -7.30
N ARG A 247 -1.79 10.35 -6.15
CA ARG A 247 -0.51 10.60 -5.45
C ARG A 247 0.13 9.30 -4.96
N MET A 248 -0.67 8.34 -4.46
CA MET A 248 -0.16 7.02 -4.04
C MET A 248 0.43 6.25 -5.22
N GLU A 249 -0.27 6.25 -6.36
CA GLU A 249 0.19 5.63 -7.61
C GLU A 249 1.55 6.21 -8.03
N LYS A 250 1.68 7.54 -8.08
CA LYS A 250 2.94 8.21 -8.42
C LYS A 250 4.05 7.94 -7.39
N ALA A 251 3.72 7.94 -6.10
CA ALA A 251 4.68 7.67 -5.04
C ALA A 251 5.22 6.24 -5.12
N LEU A 252 4.36 5.25 -5.34
CA LEU A 252 4.75 3.85 -5.51
C LEU A 252 5.64 3.66 -6.76
N ASP A 253 5.34 4.36 -7.86
CA ASP A 253 6.14 4.31 -9.09
C ASP A 253 7.55 4.91 -8.94
N GLN A 254 7.71 5.89 -8.05
CA GLN A 254 8.99 6.55 -7.76
C GLN A 254 9.80 5.86 -6.66
N TYR A 255 9.24 4.85 -5.99
CA TYR A 255 9.89 4.23 -4.84
C TYR A 255 10.97 3.23 -5.27
N VAL A 256 12.23 3.53 -4.95
CA VAL A 256 13.38 2.67 -5.28
C VAL A 256 13.76 1.82 -4.09
N ILE A 257 13.62 0.50 -4.25
CA ILE A 257 14.06 -0.50 -3.28
C ILE A 257 14.85 -1.58 -4.03
N ARG A 258 16.14 -1.73 -3.73
CA ARG A 258 17.01 -2.76 -4.34
C ARG A 258 17.66 -3.68 -3.31
N GLY A 259 18.02 -4.87 -3.76
CA GLY A 259 18.65 -5.91 -2.95
C GLY A 259 17.65 -6.91 -2.35
N LEU A 260 16.36 -6.57 -2.33
CA LEU A 260 15.27 -7.37 -1.79
C LEU A 260 14.08 -7.39 -2.75
N ARG A 261 13.22 -8.41 -2.62
CA ARG A 261 11.86 -8.36 -3.17
C ARG A 261 10.96 -7.57 -2.23
N HIS A 262 9.96 -6.91 -2.79
CA HIS A 262 9.02 -6.08 -2.05
C HIS A 262 7.62 -6.11 -2.69
N ASN A 263 6.61 -5.70 -1.94
CA ASN A 263 5.20 -5.77 -2.35
C ASN A 263 4.67 -4.57 -3.15
N ILE A 264 5.49 -3.58 -3.47
CA ILE A 264 5.07 -2.35 -4.20
C ILE A 264 4.24 -2.66 -5.46
N CYS A 265 4.61 -3.69 -6.23
CA CYS A 265 3.86 -4.06 -7.43
C CYS A 265 2.41 -4.46 -7.14
N LEU A 266 2.15 -5.16 -6.03
CA LEU A 266 0.79 -5.47 -5.58
C LEU A 266 0.07 -4.20 -5.14
N LEU A 267 0.71 -3.38 -4.29
CA LEU A 267 0.10 -2.15 -3.77
C LEU A 267 -0.32 -1.24 -4.93
N ARG A 268 0.58 -1.09 -5.91
CA ARG A 268 0.37 -0.29 -7.11
C ARG A 268 -0.78 -0.79 -7.96
N ASP A 269 -0.89 -2.10 -8.15
CA ASP A 269 -1.97 -2.74 -8.90
C ASP A 269 -3.32 -2.55 -8.19
N VAL A 270 -3.37 -2.79 -6.87
CA VAL A 270 -4.58 -2.64 -6.05
C VAL A 270 -5.11 -1.21 -6.10
N VAL A 271 -4.26 -0.19 -5.93
CA VAL A 271 -4.74 1.20 -5.92
C VAL A 271 -5.29 1.68 -7.28
N THR A 272 -4.88 1.03 -8.38
CA THR A 272 -5.45 1.28 -9.72
C THR A 272 -6.56 0.35 -10.15
N GLU A 273 -6.86 -0.68 -9.37
CA GLU A 273 -7.95 -1.59 -9.68
C GLU A 273 -9.28 -0.83 -9.69
N PRO A 274 -10.12 -0.94 -10.75
CA PRO A 274 -11.40 -0.25 -10.83
C PRO A 274 -12.29 -0.47 -9.61
N ARG A 275 -12.28 -1.68 -9.04
CA ARG A 275 -13.03 -2.01 -7.83
C ARG A 275 -12.55 -1.22 -6.59
N TYR A 276 -11.24 -1.00 -6.45
CA TYR A 276 -10.67 -0.19 -5.39
C TYR A 276 -11.00 1.30 -5.59
N GLN A 277 -10.84 1.80 -6.82
CA GLN A 277 -11.17 3.20 -7.15
C GLN A 277 -12.65 3.52 -6.95
N ALA A 278 -13.54 2.57 -7.25
CA ALA A 278 -14.97 2.68 -7.00
C ALA A 278 -15.35 2.57 -5.51
N GLY A 279 -14.40 2.25 -4.62
CA GLY A 279 -14.65 2.09 -3.19
C GLY A 279 -15.44 0.82 -2.85
N THR A 280 -15.47 -0.17 -3.73
CA THR A 280 -16.19 -1.45 -3.53
C THR A 280 -15.30 -2.44 -2.77
N LEU A 281 -15.02 -2.11 -1.50
CA LEU A 281 -14.04 -2.80 -0.67
C LEU A 281 -14.71 -3.85 0.22
N THR A 282 -13.96 -4.92 0.52
CA THR A 282 -14.31 -5.93 1.52
C THR A 282 -13.01 -6.52 2.09
N THR A 283 -13.07 -7.15 3.25
CA THR A 283 -11.95 -7.93 3.82
C THR A 283 -11.48 -9.09 2.94
N ASN A 284 -12.29 -9.51 1.96
CA ASN A 284 -11.94 -10.56 0.99
C ASN A 284 -11.38 -10.01 -0.33
N PHE A 285 -11.19 -8.69 -0.46
CA PHE A 285 -10.85 -8.03 -1.73
C PHE A 285 -9.69 -8.72 -2.46
N LEU A 286 -8.57 -9.00 -1.80
CA LEU A 286 -7.40 -9.60 -2.44
C LEU A 286 -7.66 -11.04 -2.91
N VAL A 287 -8.46 -11.81 -2.17
CA VAL A 287 -8.80 -13.19 -2.53
C VAL A 287 -9.73 -13.22 -3.74
N GLU A 288 -10.68 -12.29 -3.79
CA GLU A 288 -11.64 -12.17 -4.89
C GLU A 288 -10.99 -11.61 -6.16
N GLN A 289 -10.08 -10.63 -6.02
CA GLN A 289 -9.38 -10.01 -7.13
C GLN A 289 -8.28 -10.91 -7.69
N TYR A 290 -7.58 -11.64 -6.81
CA TYR A 290 -6.44 -12.49 -7.16
C TYR A 290 -6.66 -13.94 -6.67
N PRO A 291 -7.66 -14.68 -7.21
CA PRO A 291 -8.01 -16.01 -6.71
C PRO A 291 -6.88 -17.04 -6.89
N GLY A 292 -6.01 -16.85 -7.88
CA GLY A 292 -4.81 -17.66 -8.10
C GLY A 292 -3.54 -17.13 -7.40
N GLY A 293 -3.66 -16.07 -6.59
CA GLY A 293 -2.56 -15.27 -6.11
C GLY A 293 -2.15 -14.16 -7.10
N PHE A 294 -1.39 -13.19 -6.60
CA PHE A 294 -0.92 -12.07 -7.40
C PHE A 294 0.11 -12.52 -8.44
N THR A 295 -0.10 -12.15 -9.69
CA THR A 295 0.84 -12.36 -10.79
C THR A 295 1.21 -11.05 -11.43
N LYS A 296 2.43 -10.94 -11.97
CA LYS A 296 2.83 -9.77 -12.73
C LYS A 296 2.03 -9.67 -14.03
N THR A 297 1.62 -8.46 -14.37
CA THR A 297 0.98 -8.16 -15.65
C THR A 297 2.03 -8.08 -16.75
N ASP A 298 1.75 -8.67 -17.90
CA ASP A 298 2.56 -8.49 -19.09
C ASP A 298 2.39 -7.07 -19.63
N LEU A 299 3.47 -6.49 -20.14
CA LEU A 299 3.42 -5.17 -20.78
C LEU A 299 2.53 -5.22 -22.03
N THR A 300 1.63 -4.26 -22.14
CA THR A 300 0.86 -4.00 -23.36
C THR A 300 1.79 -3.61 -24.51
N ALA A 301 1.29 -3.68 -25.75
CA ALA A 301 2.06 -3.27 -26.92
C ALA A 301 2.51 -1.80 -26.84
N GLU A 302 1.65 -0.93 -26.28
CA GLU A 302 1.97 0.49 -26.07
C GLU A 302 3.08 0.67 -25.03
N GLU A 303 2.98 -0.01 -23.88
CA GLU A 303 4.02 0.05 -22.85
C GLU A 303 5.36 -0.51 -23.34
N LYS A 304 5.35 -1.57 -24.17
CA LYS A 304 6.57 -2.06 -24.84
C LYS A 304 7.20 -0.98 -25.73
N VAL A 305 6.40 -0.22 -26.47
CA VAL A 305 6.89 0.91 -27.27
C VAL A 305 7.55 1.97 -26.37
N THR A 306 6.94 2.31 -25.24
CA THR A 306 7.55 3.22 -24.25
C THR A 306 8.88 2.67 -23.72
N MET A 307 8.96 1.37 -23.45
CA MET A 307 10.21 0.71 -23.04
C MET A 307 11.30 0.78 -24.12
N TYR A 308 10.95 0.54 -25.39
CA TYR A 308 11.86 0.67 -26.52
C TYR A 308 12.41 2.09 -26.66
N GLN A 309 11.53 3.09 -26.54
CA GLN A 309 11.89 4.51 -26.57
C GLN A 309 12.82 4.89 -25.43
N ALA A 310 12.50 4.47 -24.20
CA ALA A 310 13.33 4.74 -23.03
C ALA A 310 14.72 4.13 -23.18
N ALA A 311 14.81 2.85 -23.57
CA ALA A 311 16.08 2.14 -23.73
C ALA A 311 16.98 2.81 -24.78
N ALA A 312 16.43 3.21 -25.92
CA ALA A 312 17.18 3.89 -26.99
C ALA A 312 17.69 5.27 -26.53
N ALA A 313 16.85 6.07 -25.86
CA ALA A 313 17.26 7.36 -25.32
C ALA A 313 18.35 7.24 -24.24
N ILE A 314 18.22 6.26 -23.34
CA ILE A 314 19.21 5.95 -22.31
C ILE A 314 20.54 5.55 -22.94
N HIS A 315 20.51 4.70 -23.97
CA HIS A 315 21.71 4.27 -24.68
C HIS A 315 22.45 5.48 -25.29
N VAL A 316 21.75 6.32 -26.06
CA VAL A 316 22.35 7.53 -26.66
C VAL A 316 22.90 8.48 -25.60
N LYS A 317 22.18 8.71 -24.48
CA LYS A 317 22.67 9.53 -23.37
C LYS A 317 23.96 8.98 -22.76
N ARG A 318 24.08 7.67 -22.61
CA ARG A 318 25.28 7.02 -22.07
C ARG A 318 26.46 7.09 -23.01
N GLU A 319 26.28 6.80 -24.29
CA GLU A 319 27.35 6.89 -25.29
C GLU A 319 27.98 8.28 -25.29
N GLN A 320 27.16 9.34 -25.23
CA GLN A 320 27.66 10.71 -25.23
C GLN A 320 28.49 11.09 -23.99
N LEU A 321 28.24 10.45 -22.84
CA LEU A 321 29.06 10.65 -21.64
C LEU A 321 30.41 9.92 -21.72
N HIS A 322 30.51 8.88 -22.54
CA HIS A 322 31.74 8.10 -22.72
C HIS A 322 32.67 8.67 -23.82
N TYR A 323 32.16 9.48 -24.74
CA TYR A 323 32.99 10.12 -25.77
C TYR A 323 33.45 11.54 -25.37
N THR A 324 34.76 11.75 -25.33
CA THR A 324 35.39 13.07 -25.20
C THR A 324 35.25 13.95 -26.46
N GLN A 325 34.73 13.39 -27.57
CA GLN A 325 34.48 14.11 -28.81
C GLN A 325 33.13 13.65 -29.41
N GLY A 326 32.04 14.33 -29.03
CA GLY A 326 30.79 14.40 -29.80
C GLY A 326 30.24 13.06 -30.28
N GLY A 327 29.89 12.14 -29.37
CA GLY A 327 29.20 10.89 -29.71
C GLY A 327 27.97 11.13 -30.58
N GLU A 328 27.61 10.17 -31.43
CA GLU A 328 26.54 10.30 -32.41
C GLU A 328 25.25 10.82 -31.76
N SER A 329 24.65 11.85 -32.36
CA SER A 329 23.37 12.41 -31.93
C SER A 329 22.18 11.61 -32.44
N GLU A 330 22.39 10.66 -33.34
CA GLU A 330 21.36 9.75 -33.85
C GLU A 330 21.93 8.37 -34.20
N GLY A 331 21.10 7.34 -34.17
CA GLY A 331 21.52 5.97 -34.52
C GLY A 331 20.34 5.00 -34.69
N GLN A 332 20.61 3.87 -35.35
CA GLN A 332 19.68 2.75 -35.51
C GLN A 332 20.14 1.59 -34.63
N PHE A 333 19.24 1.10 -33.77
CA PHE A 333 19.49 0.06 -32.79
C PHE A 333 18.42 -1.03 -32.86
N TYR A 334 18.67 -2.12 -32.13
CA TYR A 334 17.67 -3.13 -31.81
C TYR A 334 17.50 -3.19 -30.30
N VAL A 335 16.25 -3.19 -29.84
CA VAL A 335 15.90 -3.25 -28.41
C VAL A 335 15.04 -4.48 -28.17
N SER A 336 15.33 -5.21 -27.08
CA SER A 336 14.50 -6.30 -26.60
C SER A 336 13.92 -5.97 -25.23
N VAL A 337 12.64 -6.31 -25.04
CA VAL A 337 11.93 -6.16 -23.77
C VAL A 337 11.45 -7.53 -23.32
N GLY A 338 12.09 -8.06 -22.27
CA GLY A 338 11.72 -9.34 -21.69
C GLY A 338 12.91 -10.10 -21.11
N PRO A 339 12.65 -11.26 -20.50
CA PRO A 339 13.70 -12.10 -19.91
C PRO A 339 14.59 -12.82 -20.95
N LYS A 340 14.18 -12.84 -22.22
CA LYS A 340 14.93 -13.43 -23.33
C LYS A 340 15.16 -12.39 -24.42
N GLN A 341 16.35 -12.40 -25.05
CA GLN A 341 16.70 -11.54 -26.19
C GLN A 341 16.09 -12.02 -27.51
N ASP A 342 14.93 -12.69 -27.46
CA ASP A 342 14.36 -13.36 -28.63
C ASP A 342 13.42 -12.44 -29.44
N ASP A 343 13.11 -11.24 -28.93
CA ASP A 343 12.24 -10.24 -29.54
C ASP A 343 13.06 -8.95 -29.77
N GLU A 344 13.69 -8.83 -30.94
CA GLU A 344 14.47 -7.66 -31.33
C GLU A 344 13.61 -6.67 -32.10
N HIS A 345 13.38 -5.49 -31.51
CA HIS A 345 12.62 -4.42 -32.15
C HIS A 345 13.56 -3.33 -32.70
N PRO A 346 13.49 -2.99 -33.99
CA PRO A 346 14.31 -1.92 -34.55
C PRO A 346 13.85 -0.57 -34.00
N VAL A 347 14.81 0.23 -33.53
CA VAL A 347 14.56 1.59 -33.01
C VAL A 347 15.59 2.54 -33.58
N PHE A 348 15.11 3.56 -34.29
CA PHE A 348 15.87 4.75 -34.63
C PHE A 348 15.64 5.82 -33.57
N VAL A 349 16.72 6.44 -33.09
CA VAL A 349 16.66 7.54 -32.13
C VAL A 349 17.55 8.69 -32.61
N ARG A 350 17.04 9.92 -32.47
CA ARG A 350 17.77 11.16 -32.68
C ARG A 350 17.58 12.06 -31.47
N ARG A 351 18.66 12.49 -30.83
CA ARG A 351 18.65 13.50 -29.78
C ARG A 351 18.48 14.88 -30.41
N VAL A 352 17.43 15.59 -29.98
CA VAL A 352 17.12 16.95 -30.45
C VAL A 352 17.21 18.00 -29.34
N GLY A 353 17.45 17.58 -28.09
CA GLY A 353 17.70 18.44 -26.95
C GLY A 353 18.29 17.66 -25.77
N GLU A 354 18.46 18.31 -24.62
CA GLU A 354 19.10 17.66 -23.46
C GLU A 354 18.33 16.40 -23.00
N ASN A 355 17.03 16.53 -22.79
CA ASN A 355 16.15 15.43 -22.45
C ASN A 355 15.19 15.07 -23.59
N SER A 356 15.37 15.61 -24.79
CA SER A 356 14.40 15.51 -25.88
C SER A 356 14.93 14.67 -27.05
N PHE A 357 14.13 13.70 -27.49
CA PHE A 357 14.48 12.72 -28.52
C PHE A 357 13.36 12.58 -29.55
N GLU A 358 13.72 12.30 -30.80
CA GLU A 358 12.82 11.81 -31.84
C GLU A 358 13.07 10.32 -32.04
N ILE A 359 12.06 9.48 -31.82
CA ILE A 359 12.20 8.03 -31.80
C ILE A 359 11.13 7.36 -32.67
N GLY A 360 11.54 6.39 -33.47
CA GLY A 360 10.65 5.56 -34.30
C GLY A 360 11.31 4.25 -34.69
N ALA A 361 10.68 3.44 -35.56
CA ALA A 361 11.26 2.15 -35.95
C ALA A 361 12.48 2.29 -36.87
N THR A 362 12.46 3.27 -37.78
CA THR A 362 13.52 3.53 -38.76
C THR A 362 13.69 5.03 -39.01
N LYS A 363 14.86 5.45 -39.53
CA LYS A 363 15.15 6.86 -39.87
C LYS A 363 14.18 7.48 -40.87
N ALA A 364 13.67 6.69 -41.81
CA ALA A 364 12.75 7.14 -42.87
C ALA A 364 11.27 7.04 -42.46
N GLY A 365 10.98 6.40 -41.31
CA GLY A 365 9.63 6.23 -40.79
C GLY A 365 9.14 7.41 -39.95
N PRO A 366 7.91 7.33 -39.42
CA PRO A 366 7.39 8.33 -38.49
C PRO A 366 8.21 8.32 -37.19
N LEU A 367 8.63 9.50 -36.75
CA LEU A 367 9.31 9.70 -35.48
C LEU A 367 8.37 10.42 -34.50
N LYS A 368 8.33 9.94 -33.25
CA LYS A 368 7.61 10.56 -32.15
C LYS A 368 8.60 11.34 -31.29
N LYS A 369 8.23 12.56 -30.88
CA LYS A 369 9.00 13.31 -29.89
C LYS A 369 8.74 12.73 -28.51
N VAL A 370 9.80 12.39 -27.79
CA VAL A 370 9.78 11.82 -26.44
C VAL A 370 10.78 12.57 -25.58
N GLU A 371 10.34 12.97 -24.39
CA GLU A 371 11.21 13.51 -23.35
C GLU A 371 11.62 12.40 -22.39
N VAL A 372 12.91 12.27 -22.13
CA VAL A 372 13.48 11.27 -21.22
C VAL A 372 14.37 11.98 -20.22
N GLU A 373 13.83 12.28 -19.04
CA GLU A 373 14.55 12.85 -17.91
C GLU A 373 15.26 11.73 -17.16
N TRP A 374 16.59 11.75 -17.25
CA TRP A 374 17.44 10.75 -16.62
C TRP A 374 18.88 11.23 -16.59
N THR A 375 19.56 10.97 -15.48
CA THR A 375 21.00 11.13 -15.27
C THR A 375 21.61 9.79 -14.88
N VAL A 376 22.83 9.50 -15.32
CA VAL A 376 23.43 8.14 -15.25
C VAL A 376 23.50 7.56 -13.84
N ASN A 377 23.60 8.40 -12.82
CA ASN A 377 23.69 7.97 -11.43
C ASN A 377 22.32 7.90 -10.74
N PHE A 378 21.22 8.23 -11.44
CA PHE A 378 19.89 8.26 -10.86
C PHE A 378 19.12 6.99 -11.23
N PRO A 379 18.48 6.33 -10.25
CA PRO A 379 17.79 5.05 -10.47
C PRO A 379 16.45 5.19 -11.19
N ILE A 380 15.88 6.40 -11.29
CA ILE A 380 14.57 6.65 -11.89
C ILE A 380 14.75 7.38 -13.23
N ILE A 381 14.08 6.87 -14.25
CA ILE A 381 13.92 7.50 -15.57
C ILE A 381 12.47 7.95 -15.66
N VAL A 382 12.26 9.19 -16.09
CA VAL A 382 10.91 9.71 -16.39
C VAL A 382 10.79 9.89 -17.90
N VAL A 383 9.81 9.21 -18.50
CA VAL A 383 9.52 9.26 -19.93
C VAL A 383 8.21 10.00 -20.14
N ARG A 384 8.22 11.07 -20.94
CA ARG A 384 7.01 11.79 -21.37
C ARG A 384 6.91 11.76 -22.87
N ASP A 385 5.81 11.24 -23.37
CA ASP A 385 5.58 11.08 -24.81
C ASP A 385 4.46 11.97 -25.36
N GLY A 386 4.10 13.01 -24.58
CA GLY A 386 3.00 13.94 -24.86
C GLY A 386 1.61 13.43 -24.48
N VAL A 387 1.48 12.16 -24.09
CA VAL A 387 0.21 11.54 -23.65
C VAL A 387 0.30 11.10 -22.19
N LYS A 388 1.37 10.42 -21.82
CA LYS A 388 1.56 9.83 -20.49
C LYS A 388 2.96 10.13 -19.96
N GLU A 389 3.05 10.29 -18.63
CA GLU A 389 4.31 10.23 -17.89
C GLU A 389 4.51 8.81 -17.36
N THR A 390 5.65 8.20 -17.66
CA THR A 390 6.01 6.84 -17.24
C THR A 390 7.30 6.86 -16.44
N PHE A 391 7.28 6.25 -15.26
CA PHE A 391 8.45 6.08 -14.40
C PHE A 391 9.04 4.69 -14.62
N LEU A 392 10.34 4.62 -14.89
CA LEU A 392 11.07 3.37 -15.07
C LEU A 392 12.26 3.34 -14.12
N GLN A 393 12.57 2.17 -13.57
CA GLN A 393 13.76 2.00 -12.75
C GLN A 393 14.93 1.48 -13.59
N PHE A 394 16.04 2.23 -13.62
CA PHE A 394 17.27 1.87 -14.32
C PHE A 394 18.16 0.98 -13.46
N TRP A 395 18.24 -0.32 -13.76
CA TRP A 395 19.04 -1.27 -12.99
C TRP A 395 20.56 -1.25 -13.29
N GLY A 396 21.02 -0.32 -14.13
CA GLY A 396 22.40 -0.30 -14.59
C GLY A 396 22.66 -1.29 -15.72
N PRO A 397 23.80 -1.18 -16.42
CA PRO A 397 24.29 -2.31 -17.18
C PRO A 397 24.58 -3.42 -16.18
N THR A 398 23.79 -4.49 -16.18
CA THR A 398 24.36 -5.77 -15.83
C THR A 398 25.54 -5.93 -16.79
N ARG A 399 26.78 -6.05 -16.28
CA ARG A 399 27.75 -6.79 -17.08
C ARG A 399 27.03 -8.08 -17.36
N CYS A 400 26.61 -8.31 -18.61
CA CYS A 400 26.10 -9.60 -19.03
C CYS A 400 27.17 -10.58 -18.54
N PRO A 401 26.91 -11.37 -17.49
CA PRO A 401 27.83 -12.42 -17.13
C PRO A 401 27.62 -13.39 -18.28
N THR A 402 28.54 -13.40 -19.21
CA THR A 402 28.79 -14.60 -19.99
C THR A 402 28.77 -15.76 -19.01
N ALA A 403 27.78 -16.65 -19.18
CA ALA A 403 27.51 -17.86 -18.40
C ALA A 403 26.92 -17.69 -16.98
N SER A 404 25.60 -17.88 -16.83
CA SER A 404 25.02 -19.16 -16.38
C SER A 404 23.49 -19.07 -16.27
N ARG A 405 22.86 -20.04 -16.96
CA ARG A 405 21.44 -20.43 -17.11
C ARG A 405 20.36 -19.82 -16.24
#